data_AF-A0A2I7SDM6-F1
#
_entry.id   AF-A0A2I7SDM6-F1
#
_cell.length_a   1.000
_cell.length_b   1.000
_cell.length_c   1.000
_cell.angle_alpha   90.00
_cell.angle_beta   90.00
_cell.angle_gamma   90.00
#
_symmetry.space_group_name_H-M   'P 1'
#
loop_
_entity.id
_entity.type
_entity.pdbx_description
1 polymer ?
#
loop_
_entity_poly.entity_id
_entity_poly.type
_entity_poly.pdbx_seq_one_letter_code
_entity_poly.pdbx_strand_id
1 'polypeptide(L)'
;MSIKNFIIRNLTSISRAKNKRQTLKTIIKAETRHENWINIHRIDPNNIGDYYCAPHLYFDELKGKSLDIFDYKSNHPEIRENFVQSVSNNALIIGGGGLLNRNSFSMQLKTFEKLAKSGKKTVLWGVGHNSNNKSNFGKNIFYNIDTAAFGVVGVRDYNRIESYVPCVSCLHPIFDKKYTNTQEVGLIFHKKTLKDKSLVKQLSHYPYTSNTKDLESLVSFIGKSETVVTDSYHAMYWAMLLEKKVIAIPNSTKFFDFKYQPGFSTFSDFESQLKKTQVYTGVLEECRTLNLNFSERVFNYLNV
;
A
#
# COMPACT_ATOMS: atom_id res chain seq x y z
N MET A 1 -16.31 -16.59 -29.63
CA MET A 1 -15.38 -15.43 -29.79
C MET A 1 -14.80 -15.49 -31.20
N SER A 2 -15.00 -14.47 -32.04
CA SER A 2 -14.53 -14.49 -33.44
C SER A 2 -13.00 -14.49 -33.54
N ILE A 3 -12.44 -15.17 -34.56
CA ILE A 3 -11.01 -15.20 -34.89
C ILE A 3 -10.44 -13.77 -35.01
N LYS A 4 -11.23 -12.85 -35.59
CA LYS A 4 -10.87 -11.42 -35.69
C LYS A 4 -10.67 -10.78 -34.31
N ASN A 5 -11.58 -11.06 -33.36
CA ASN A 5 -11.49 -10.55 -31.99
C ASN A 5 -10.32 -11.17 -31.22
N PHE A 6 -9.97 -12.43 -31.50
CA PHE A 6 -8.79 -13.08 -30.94
C PHE A 6 -7.49 -12.45 -31.43
N ILE A 7 -7.37 -12.20 -32.74
CA ILE A 7 -6.19 -11.58 -33.36
C ILE A 7 -6.00 -10.15 -32.86
N ILE A 8 -7.04 -9.32 -32.86
CA ILE A 8 -6.98 -7.94 -32.36
C ILE A 8 -6.56 -7.92 -30.88
N ARG A 9 -7.13 -8.81 -30.06
CA ARG A 9 -6.75 -8.94 -28.64
C ARG A 9 -5.28 -9.32 -28.46
N ASN A 10 -4.76 -10.21 -29.29
CA ASN A 10 -3.36 -10.64 -29.20
C ASN A 10 -2.40 -9.55 -29.69
N LEU A 11 -2.67 -8.89 -30.81
CA LEU A 11 -1.86 -7.78 -31.32
C LEU A 11 -1.82 -6.61 -30.34
N THR A 12 -2.97 -6.26 -29.75
CA THR A 12 -3.04 -5.21 -28.72
C THR A 12 -2.28 -5.61 -27.46
N SER A 13 -2.32 -6.89 -27.05
CA SER A 13 -1.53 -7.40 -25.93
C SER A 13 -0.02 -7.30 -26.18
N ILE A 14 0.45 -7.68 -27.37
CA ILE A 14 1.86 -7.59 -27.78
C ILE A 14 2.33 -6.14 -27.81
N SER A 15 1.56 -5.25 -28.44
CA SER A 15 1.86 -3.81 -28.49
C SER A 15 1.97 -3.20 -27.09
N ARG A 16 1.02 -3.50 -26.19
CA ARG A 16 1.07 -3.06 -24.79
C ARG A 16 2.31 -3.60 -24.07
N ALA A 17 2.68 -4.87 -24.27
CA ALA A 17 3.87 -5.44 -23.66
C ALA A 17 5.17 -4.77 -24.16
N LYS A 18 5.24 -4.47 -25.46
CA LYS A 18 6.35 -3.73 -26.08
C LYS A 18 6.45 -2.32 -25.50
N ASN A 19 5.34 -1.58 -25.44
CA ASN A 19 5.31 -0.20 -24.94
C ASN A 19 5.79 -0.12 -23.48
N LYS A 20 5.30 -1.01 -22.61
CA LYS A 20 5.74 -1.10 -21.20
C LYS A 20 7.26 -1.26 -21.07
N ARG A 21 7.82 -2.22 -21.82
CA ARG A 21 9.26 -2.49 -21.81
C ARG A 21 10.05 -1.32 -22.39
N GLN A 22 9.52 -0.68 -23.43
CA GLN A 22 10.16 0.46 -24.06
C GLN A 22 10.23 1.65 -23.09
N THR A 23 9.12 2.01 -22.43
CA THR A 23 9.08 3.10 -21.46
C THR A 23 10.10 2.91 -20.35
N LEU A 24 10.17 1.73 -19.74
CA LEU A 24 11.15 1.45 -18.67
C LEU A 24 12.60 1.42 -19.19
N LYS A 25 12.83 0.97 -20.43
CA LYS A 25 14.16 1.05 -21.06
C LYS A 25 14.58 2.49 -21.34
N THR A 26 13.65 3.34 -21.77
CA THR A 26 13.92 4.77 -21.97
C THR A 26 14.35 5.41 -20.66
N ILE A 27 13.65 5.12 -19.55
CA ILE A 27 14.01 5.63 -18.21
C ILE A 27 15.44 5.21 -17.82
N ILE A 28 15.80 3.93 -17.99
CA ILE A 28 17.13 3.43 -17.62
C ILE A 28 18.25 4.09 -18.45
N LYS A 29 17.97 4.48 -19.69
CA LYS A 29 18.94 5.10 -20.60
C LYS A 29 19.00 6.63 -20.49
N ALA A 30 17.99 7.24 -19.90
CA ALA A 30 17.91 8.68 -19.78
C ALA A 30 19.00 9.20 -18.83
N GLU A 31 19.49 10.40 -19.12
CA GLU A 31 20.33 11.13 -18.17
C GLU A 31 19.57 11.29 -16.85
N THR A 32 20.25 10.96 -15.75
CA THR A 32 19.66 11.05 -14.41
C THR A 32 19.93 12.42 -13.83
N ARG A 33 18.87 13.12 -13.42
CA ARG A 33 18.95 14.38 -12.69
C ARG A 33 18.20 14.31 -11.36
N HIS A 34 18.45 15.29 -10.51
CA HIS A 34 17.83 15.44 -9.19
C HIS A 34 17.35 16.88 -9.01
N GLU A 35 16.67 17.43 -10.02
CA GLU A 35 16.20 18.81 -10.05
C GLU A 35 15.17 19.09 -8.94
N ASN A 36 14.37 18.08 -8.59
CA ASN A 36 13.44 18.09 -7.47
C ASN A 36 13.23 16.64 -6.97
N TRP A 37 12.11 16.38 -6.29
CA TRP A 37 11.67 15.05 -5.89
C TRP A 37 10.24 14.75 -6.38
N ILE A 38 9.89 13.48 -6.50
CA ILE A 38 8.54 13.02 -6.89
C ILE A 38 8.15 11.76 -6.09
N ASN A 39 6.94 11.72 -5.55
CA ASN A 39 6.43 10.54 -4.85
C ASN A 39 5.69 9.60 -5.81
N ILE A 40 6.16 8.36 -5.94
CA ILE A 40 5.56 7.34 -6.80
C ILE A 40 4.88 6.27 -5.94
N HIS A 41 3.56 6.18 -6.04
CA HIS A 41 2.73 5.22 -5.32
C HIS A 41 1.56 4.73 -6.16
N ARG A 42 0.71 3.85 -5.61
CA ARG A 42 -0.52 3.43 -6.28
C ARG A 42 -1.62 4.46 -6.03
N ILE A 43 -1.94 5.27 -7.02
CA ILE A 43 -3.08 6.18 -7.03
C ILE A 43 -4.28 5.39 -7.59
N ASP A 44 -5.08 4.82 -6.70
CA ASP A 44 -6.34 4.15 -7.08
C ASP A 44 -7.50 4.71 -6.23
N PRO A 45 -8.38 5.56 -6.80
CA PRO A 45 -9.51 6.12 -6.06
C PRO A 45 -10.52 5.05 -5.62
N ASN A 46 -10.47 3.85 -6.20
CA ASN A 46 -11.32 2.72 -5.80
C ASN A 46 -10.68 1.83 -4.71
N ASN A 47 -9.50 2.21 -4.23
CA ASN A 47 -8.84 1.57 -3.10
C ASN A 47 -8.23 2.64 -2.21
N ILE A 48 -9.05 3.20 -1.32
CA ILE A 48 -8.65 4.32 -0.45
C ILE A 48 -7.40 4.02 0.37
N GLY A 49 -7.15 2.75 0.71
CA GLY A 49 -5.92 2.38 1.40
C GLY A 49 -4.66 2.63 0.56
N ASP A 50 -4.68 2.27 -0.73
CA ASP A 50 -3.55 2.55 -1.62
C ASP A 50 -3.46 4.06 -1.95
N TYR A 51 -4.61 4.75 -2.01
CA TYR A 51 -4.67 6.19 -2.26
C TYR A 51 -4.06 7.03 -1.13
N TYR A 52 -4.43 6.76 0.13
CA TYR A 52 -4.02 7.58 1.29
C TYR A 52 -2.69 7.16 1.94
N CYS A 53 -1.94 6.22 1.35
CA CYS A 53 -0.71 5.70 1.97
C CYS A 53 0.58 6.41 1.52
N ALA A 54 0.50 7.60 0.96
CA ALA A 54 1.65 8.29 0.37
C ALA A 54 2.04 9.58 1.11
N PRO A 55 3.34 9.83 1.34
CA PRO A 55 3.81 10.96 2.16
C PRO A 55 3.49 12.34 1.57
N HIS A 56 3.35 12.49 0.25
CA HIS A 56 2.97 13.77 -0.38
C HIS A 56 1.63 14.35 0.09
N LEU A 57 0.80 13.53 0.74
CA LEU A 57 -0.48 13.94 1.30
C LEU A 57 -0.38 14.58 2.68
N TYR A 58 0.75 14.42 3.38
CA TYR A 58 0.86 14.73 4.81
C TYR A 58 2.03 15.64 5.17
N PHE A 59 3.02 15.78 4.28
CA PHE A 59 4.16 16.68 4.47
C PHE A 59 4.06 17.84 3.49
N ASP A 60 4.10 19.07 3.99
CA ASP A 60 3.95 20.27 3.15
C ASP A 60 5.14 20.43 2.19
N GLU A 61 6.35 20.04 2.63
CA GLU A 61 7.56 19.95 1.81
C GLU A 61 7.36 19.02 0.61
N LEU A 62 6.46 18.02 0.76
CA LEU A 62 6.17 17.00 -0.24
C LEU A 62 4.85 17.22 -1.01
N LYS A 63 4.17 18.34 -0.81
CA LYS A 63 2.77 18.47 -1.25
C LYS A 63 2.60 18.45 -2.77
N GLY A 64 1.65 17.64 -3.24
CA GLY A 64 1.13 17.69 -4.61
C GLY A 64 2.04 17.12 -5.71
N LYS A 65 3.27 16.67 -5.41
CA LYS A 65 4.15 16.05 -6.41
C LYS A 65 4.06 14.54 -6.33
N SER A 66 3.19 13.96 -7.14
CA SER A 66 3.00 12.52 -7.21
C SER A 66 2.87 11.98 -8.63
N LEU A 67 3.23 10.70 -8.81
CA LEU A 67 2.95 9.92 -10.00
C LEU A 67 2.33 8.61 -9.62
N ASP A 68 1.51 8.11 -10.53
CA ASP A 68 0.99 6.77 -10.39
C ASP A 68 2.03 5.73 -10.83
N ILE A 69 2.27 4.73 -9.99
CA ILE A 69 3.24 3.65 -10.25
C ILE A 69 2.91 2.79 -11.49
N PHE A 70 1.72 2.95 -12.09
CA PHE A 70 1.31 2.29 -13.33
C PHE A 70 1.29 3.23 -14.55
N ASP A 71 1.67 4.50 -14.43
CA ASP A 71 1.71 5.42 -15.56
C ASP A 71 2.67 4.94 -16.67
N TYR A 72 3.76 4.25 -16.31
CA TYR A 72 4.68 3.61 -17.28
C TYR A 72 3.99 2.65 -18.27
N LYS A 73 2.83 2.11 -17.89
CA LYS A 73 2.04 1.16 -18.68
C LYS A 73 0.71 1.72 -19.15
N SER A 74 0.50 3.02 -19.03
CA SER A 74 -0.68 3.70 -19.58
C SER A 74 -0.78 3.48 -21.09
N ASN A 75 -2.00 3.44 -21.62
CA ASN A 75 -2.21 3.38 -23.07
C ASN A 75 -1.98 4.75 -23.73
N HIS A 76 -2.04 5.82 -22.95
CA HIS A 76 -1.83 7.21 -23.34
C HIS A 76 -0.33 7.54 -23.44
N PRO A 77 0.21 7.84 -24.65
CA PRO A 77 1.61 8.23 -24.84
C PRO A 77 2.06 9.38 -23.95
N GLU A 78 1.25 10.41 -23.80
CA GLU A 78 1.49 11.61 -23.00
C GLU A 78 1.70 11.27 -21.52
N ILE A 79 0.92 10.34 -20.97
CA ILE A 79 1.09 9.87 -19.59
C ILE A 79 2.42 9.11 -19.43
N ARG A 80 2.77 8.27 -20.41
CA ARG A 80 4.04 7.53 -20.38
C ARG A 80 5.23 8.47 -20.52
N GLU A 81 5.15 9.47 -21.38
CA GLU A 81 6.19 10.48 -21.58
C GLU A 81 6.39 11.33 -20.32
N ASN A 82 5.29 11.81 -19.71
CA ASN A 82 5.35 12.49 -18.43
C ASN A 82 6.01 11.62 -17.33
N PHE A 83 5.67 10.32 -17.29
CA PHE A 83 6.31 9.39 -16.36
C PHE A 83 7.81 9.24 -16.63
N VAL A 84 8.24 9.14 -17.89
CA VAL A 84 9.68 9.11 -18.24
C VAL A 84 10.37 10.38 -17.75
N GLN A 85 9.87 11.56 -18.15
CA GLN A 85 10.48 12.85 -17.81
C GLN A 85 10.55 13.05 -16.30
N SER A 86 9.43 12.82 -15.61
CA SER A 86 9.36 13.01 -14.18
C SER A 86 10.28 12.05 -13.41
N VAL A 87 10.39 10.79 -13.83
CA VAL A 87 11.32 9.83 -13.20
C VAL A 87 12.78 10.18 -13.51
N SER A 88 13.09 10.61 -14.74
CA SER A 88 14.45 10.96 -15.14
C SER A 88 14.96 12.22 -14.45
N ASN A 89 14.12 13.24 -14.27
CA ASN A 89 14.55 14.56 -13.80
C ASN A 89 14.57 14.71 -12.27
N ASN A 90 13.80 13.89 -11.54
CA ASN A 90 13.59 14.07 -10.09
C ASN A 90 14.15 12.92 -9.26
N ALA A 91 14.63 13.20 -8.05
CA ALA A 91 14.80 12.18 -7.03
C ALA A 91 13.47 11.49 -6.72
N LEU A 92 13.53 10.23 -6.30
CA LEU A 92 12.37 9.36 -6.24
C LEU A 92 12.01 9.01 -4.79
N ILE A 93 10.76 9.20 -4.41
CA ILE A 93 10.20 8.64 -3.18
C ILE A 93 9.23 7.54 -3.59
N ILE A 94 9.67 6.29 -3.48
CA ILE A 94 8.85 5.12 -3.82
C ILE A 94 8.13 4.65 -2.56
N GLY A 95 6.81 4.55 -2.62
CA GLY A 95 6.09 3.83 -1.59
C GLY A 95 4.91 4.53 -0.99
N GLY A 96 4.56 4.04 0.19
CA GLY A 96 3.22 3.61 0.52
C GLY A 96 2.91 2.19 0.02
N GLY A 97 2.03 1.49 0.74
CA GLY A 97 1.34 0.31 0.21
C GLY A 97 2.14 -1.01 0.19
N GLY A 98 1.44 -2.07 -0.23
CA GLY A 98 1.99 -3.43 -0.33
C GLY A 98 2.57 -3.72 -1.71
N LEU A 99 3.69 -3.05 -2.03
CA LEU A 99 4.32 -3.09 -3.36
C LEU A 99 5.29 -4.27 -3.52
N LEU A 100 6.00 -4.65 -2.47
CA LEU A 100 7.05 -5.68 -2.53
C LEU A 100 6.42 -7.07 -2.69
N ASN A 101 7.15 -7.98 -3.34
CA ASN A 101 6.74 -9.37 -3.58
C ASN A 101 5.37 -9.53 -4.26
N ARG A 102 4.97 -8.56 -5.08
CA ARG A 102 3.72 -8.59 -5.83
C ARG A 102 3.97 -8.38 -7.32
N ASN A 103 3.58 -9.36 -8.12
CA ASN A 103 3.92 -9.44 -9.55
C ASN A 103 3.52 -8.19 -10.36
N SER A 104 2.42 -7.53 -10.00
CA SER A 104 1.98 -6.30 -10.69
C SER A 104 2.93 -5.12 -10.53
N PHE A 105 3.81 -5.15 -9.54
CA PHE A 105 4.78 -4.10 -9.21
C PHE A 105 6.24 -4.47 -9.52
N SER A 106 6.52 -5.73 -9.85
CA SER A 106 7.88 -6.27 -9.95
C SER A 106 8.74 -5.54 -10.99
N MET A 107 8.17 -5.22 -12.16
CA MET A 107 8.95 -4.66 -13.27
C MET A 107 9.47 -3.25 -12.97
N GLN A 108 8.61 -2.38 -12.44
CA GLN A 108 8.98 -1.02 -12.09
C GLN A 108 9.84 -0.96 -10.82
N LEU A 109 9.61 -1.82 -9.83
CA LEU A 109 10.48 -1.92 -8.65
C LEU A 109 11.90 -2.34 -9.06
N LYS A 110 12.03 -3.29 -9.99
CA LYS A 110 13.33 -3.65 -10.58
C LYS A 110 13.95 -2.51 -11.40
N THR A 111 13.15 -1.68 -12.05
CA THR A 111 13.66 -0.47 -12.70
C THR A 111 14.17 0.55 -11.68
N PHE A 112 13.43 0.81 -10.61
CA PHE A 112 13.88 1.73 -9.54
C PHE A 112 15.14 1.23 -8.83
N GLU A 113 15.24 -0.08 -8.56
CA GLU A 113 16.47 -0.70 -8.04
C GLU A 113 17.66 -0.45 -8.97
N LYS A 114 17.50 -0.63 -10.29
CA LYS A 114 18.56 -0.36 -11.26
C LYS A 114 18.97 1.11 -11.29
N LEU A 115 18.00 2.03 -11.27
CA LEU A 115 18.29 3.46 -11.23
C LEU A 115 19.07 3.83 -9.97
N ALA A 116 18.65 3.31 -8.82
CA ALA A 116 19.32 3.55 -7.54
C ALA A 116 20.77 3.03 -7.57
N LYS A 117 21.01 1.82 -8.10
CA LYS A 117 22.37 1.28 -8.35
C LYS A 117 23.21 2.13 -9.29
N SER A 118 22.58 2.92 -10.17
CA SER A 118 23.24 3.86 -11.08
C SER A 118 23.35 5.28 -10.51
N GLY A 119 23.12 5.49 -9.22
CA GLY A 119 23.30 6.78 -8.53
C GLY A 119 22.05 7.66 -8.46
N LYS A 120 20.88 7.17 -8.90
CA LYS A 120 19.62 7.90 -8.73
C LYS A 120 19.24 7.99 -7.25
N LYS A 121 19.09 9.21 -6.72
CA LYS A 121 18.56 9.43 -5.37
C LYS A 121 17.16 8.83 -5.27
N THR A 122 17.04 7.75 -4.50
CA THR A 122 15.80 6.97 -4.39
C THR A 122 15.58 6.55 -2.95
N VAL A 123 14.39 6.84 -2.44
CA VAL A 123 13.92 6.54 -1.09
C VAL A 123 12.82 5.48 -1.18
N LEU A 124 12.81 4.52 -0.26
CA LEU A 124 11.65 3.67 -0.01
C LEU A 124 10.97 4.16 1.27
N TRP A 125 9.68 4.53 1.20
CA TRP A 125 8.94 5.04 2.37
C TRP A 125 7.70 4.19 2.64
N GLY A 126 7.70 3.45 3.74
CA GLY A 126 6.55 2.68 4.20
C GLY A 126 6.07 1.64 3.19
N VAL A 127 6.97 1.07 2.39
CA VAL A 127 6.66 -0.06 1.50
C VAL A 127 6.56 -1.35 2.31
N GLY A 128 5.79 -2.33 1.84
CA GLY A 128 5.78 -3.66 2.45
C GLY A 128 5.49 -4.77 1.47
N HIS A 129 5.73 -6.01 1.88
CA HIS A 129 5.49 -7.18 1.06
C HIS A 129 4.01 -7.57 0.98
N ASN A 130 3.63 -8.22 -0.11
CA ASN A 130 2.24 -8.56 -0.39
C ASN A 130 2.10 -9.80 -1.29
N SER A 131 2.84 -10.86 -0.96
CA SER A 131 2.74 -12.14 -1.68
C SER A 131 1.40 -12.79 -1.39
N ASN A 132 0.67 -13.17 -2.45
CA ASN A 132 -0.55 -13.96 -2.34
C ASN A 132 -0.30 -15.48 -2.39
N ASN A 133 0.96 -15.90 -2.42
CA ASN A 133 1.30 -17.32 -2.35
C ASN A 133 1.11 -17.81 -0.91
N LYS A 134 0.11 -18.70 -0.71
CA LYS A 134 -0.23 -19.25 0.60
C LYS A 134 0.94 -19.99 1.26
N SER A 135 1.86 -20.57 0.49
CA SER A 135 3.05 -21.24 1.04
C SER A 135 3.98 -20.31 1.83
N ASN A 136 3.82 -19.00 1.68
CA ASN A 136 4.62 -17.96 2.30
C ASN A 136 3.96 -17.34 3.53
N PHE A 137 2.70 -17.69 3.85
CA PHE A 137 1.97 -17.07 4.95
C PHE A 137 2.64 -17.42 6.28
N GLY A 138 2.86 -16.42 7.13
CA GLY A 138 3.56 -16.56 8.41
C GLY A 138 5.06 -16.91 8.30
N LYS A 139 5.65 -16.87 7.10
CA LYS A 139 7.07 -17.16 6.90
C LYS A 139 7.86 -15.89 6.63
N ASN A 140 9.11 -15.88 7.07
CA ASN A 140 10.06 -14.86 6.64
C ASN A 140 10.30 -14.99 5.12
N ILE A 141 10.00 -13.93 4.38
CA ILE A 141 10.25 -13.84 2.94
C ILE A 141 11.23 -12.72 2.62
N PHE A 142 12.10 -12.98 1.65
CA PHE A 142 12.99 -11.97 1.09
C PHE A 142 12.24 -11.03 0.15
N TYR A 143 12.64 -9.76 0.12
CA TYR A 143 12.12 -8.80 -0.84
C TYR A 143 12.53 -9.15 -2.27
N ASN A 144 11.67 -8.81 -3.23
CA ASN A 144 11.93 -9.03 -4.65
C ASN A 144 12.87 -7.97 -5.26
N ILE A 145 13.46 -7.12 -4.44
CA ILE A 145 14.46 -6.09 -4.78
C ILE A 145 15.54 -6.09 -3.71
N ASP A 146 16.72 -5.60 -4.09
CA ASP A 146 17.82 -5.30 -3.17
C ASP A 146 17.59 -3.94 -2.52
N THR A 147 17.14 -3.93 -1.27
CA THR A 147 16.86 -2.70 -0.50
C THR A 147 18.13 -1.92 -0.17
N ALA A 148 19.30 -2.55 -0.12
CA ALA A 148 20.57 -1.86 0.13
C ALA A 148 20.99 -0.95 -1.04
N ALA A 149 20.36 -1.09 -2.20
CA ALA A 149 20.60 -0.22 -3.36
C ALA A 149 20.06 1.21 -3.18
N PHE A 150 19.15 1.43 -2.23
CA PHE A 150 18.42 2.67 -2.05
C PHE A 150 19.04 3.51 -0.93
N GLY A 151 18.92 4.85 -1.02
CA GLY A 151 19.63 5.74 -0.11
C GLY A 151 19.02 5.83 1.30
N VAL A 152 17.68 5.87 1.39
CA VAL A 152 16.95 5.85 2.66
C VAL A 152 15.81 4.84 2.53
N VAL A 153 15.72 3.93 3.48
CA VAL A 153 14.79 2.78 3.39
C VAL A 153 13.98 2.63 4.66
N GLY A 154 12.66 2.78 4.51
CA GLY A 154 11.64 2.53 5.51
C GLY A 154 10.64 1.51 5.00
N VAL A 155 10.46 0.42 5.75
CA VAL A 155 9.50 -0.64 5.43
C VAL A 155 8.47 -0.78 6.55
N ARG A 156 7.24 -1.13 6.19
CA ARG A 156 6.15 -1.32 7.16
C ARG A 156 6.05 -2.75 7.68
N ASP A 157 6.90 -3.63 7.19
CA ASP A 157 7.02 -5.01 7.68
C ASP A 157 7.95 -4.97 8.91
N TYR A 158 7.49 -5.49 10.04
CA TYR A 158 8.21 -5.44 11.32
C TYR A 158 9.33 -6.50 11.39
N ASN A 159 10.30 -6.30 12.28
CA ASN A 159 11.47 -7.19 12.46
C ASN A 159 12.28 -7.44 11.19
N ARG A 160 12.51 -6.37 10.42
CA ARG A 160 13.36 -6.36 9.22
C ARG A 160 14.67 -5.63 9.49
N ILE A 161 15.64 -5.80 8.59
CA ILE A 161 16.95 -5.12 8.70
C ILE A 161 16.80 -3.62 8.37
N GLU A 162 15.84 -3.29 7.52
CA GLU A 162 15.45 -1.94 7.18
C GLU A 162 14.77 -1.22 8.35
N SER A 163 14.72 0.11 8.30
CA SER A 163 14.00 0.88 9.33
C SER A 163 12.50 0.57 9.29
N TYR A 164 11.93 0.28 10.46
CA TYR A 164 10.48 0.11 10.58
C TYR A 164 9.76 1.45 10.48
N VAL A 165 8.95 1.62 9.42
CA VAL A 165 8.16 2.82 9.14
C VAL A 165 6.74 2.38 8.76
N PRO A 166 5.76 2.55 9.66
CA PRO A 166 4.39 2.16 9.39
C PRO A 166 3.77 3.05 8.31
N CYS A 167 2.60 2.64 7.80
CA CYS A 167 1.94 3.38 6.74
C CYS A 167 1.63 4.82 7.17
N VAL A 168 2.13 5.78 6.39
CA VAL A 168 2.06 7.24 6.66
C VAL A 168 0.64 7.80 6.83
N SER A 169 -0.39 7.06 6.42
CA SER A 169 -1.79 7.44 6.66
C SER A 169 -2.13 7.70 8.13
N CYS A 170 -1.32 7.25 9.11
CA CYS A 170 -1.48 7.63 10.52
C CYS A 170 -1.33 9.14 10.78
N LEU A 171 -0.72 9.90 9.87
CA LEU A 171 -0.64 11.36 9.95
C LEU A 171 -1.96 12.03 9.55
N HIS A 172 -2.94 11.30 9.00
CA HIS A 172 -4.20 11.91 8.58
C HIS A 172 -4.99 12.40 9.81
N PRO A 173 -5.49 13.66 9.82
CA PRO A 173 -6.25 14.22 10.95
C PRO A 173 -7.57 13.52 11.29
N ILE A 174 -7.98 12.53 10.47
CA ILE A 174 -9.23 11.82 10.72
C ILE A 174 -9.12 10.92 11.95
N PHE A 175 -7.90 10.50 12.28
CA PHE A 175 -7.62 9.66 13.43
C PHE A 175 -7.63 10.44 14.76
N ASP A 176 -7.73 11.78 14.73
CA ASP A 176 -7.94 12.62 15.92
C ASP A 176 -9.41 12.72 16.32
N LYS A 177 -10.33 12.26 15.46
CA LYS A 177 -11.76 12.25 15.76
C LYS A 177 -12.05 11.22 16.86
N LYS A 178 -12.91 11.60 17.80
CA LYS A 178 -13.46 10.68 18.80
C LYS A 178 -14.70 9.98 18.25
N TYR A 179 -14.84 8.71 18.61
CA TYR A 179 -15.95 7.87 18.18
C TYR A 179 -16.56 7.12 19.36
N THR A 180 -17.88 6.98 19.36
CA THR A 180 -18.61 6.14 20.30
C THR A 180 -18.91 4.80 19.65
N ASN A 181 -18.61 3.71 20.35
CA ASN A 181 -18.98 2.37 19.89
C ASN A 181 -20.51 2.22 19.90
N THR A 182 -21.09 1.85 18.76
CA THR A 182 -22.53 1.57 18.61
C THR A 182 -22.80 0.16 18.09
N GLN A 183 -21.76 -0.61 17.79
CA GLN A 183 -21.85 -2.01 17.36
C GLN A 183 -20.71 -2.84 17.95
N GLU A 184 -20.99 -4.07 18.36
CA GLU A 184 -19.99 -4.99 18.91
C GLU A 184 -19.00 -5.45 17.83
N VAL A 185 -19.51 -5.80 16.65
CA VAL A 185 -18.73 -6.31 15.52
C VAL A 185 -19.00 -5.51 14.25
N GLY A 186 -17.96 -5.15 13.51
CA GLY A 186 -18.06 -4.56 12.18
C GLY A 186 -17.19 -5.30 11.16
N LEU A 187 -17.81 -5.74 10.06
CA LEU A 187 -17.10 -6.45 8.99
C LEU A 187 -16.64 -5.48 7.90
N ILE A 188 -15.37 -5.51 7.54
CA ILE A 188 -14.82 -4.70 6.44
C ILE A 188 -14.24 -5.61 5.38
N PHE A 189 -14.94 -5.75 4.26
CA PHE A 189 -14.50 -6.58 3.15
C PHE A 189 -13.54 -5.83 2.22
N HIS A 190 -12.48 -6.52 1.80
CA HIS A 190 -11.70 -6.12 0.64
C HIS A 190 -12.54 -6.25 -0.63
N LYS A 191 -12.29 -5.37 -1.62
CA LYS A 191 -12.99 -5.31 -2.93
C LYS A 191 -13.19 -6.66 -3.62
N LYS A 192 -12.26 -7.60 -3.47
CA LYS A 192 -12.40 -8.95 -4.07
C LYS A 192 -13.41 -9.81 -3.32
N THR A 193 -13.36 -9.80 -1.99
CA THR A 193 -14.23 -10.58 -1.10
C THR A 193 -15.67 -10.09 -1.15
N LEU A 194 -15.88 -8.77 -1.32
CA LEU A 194 -17.22 -8.18 -1.53
C LEU A 194 -17.96 -8.73 -2.78
N LYS A 195 -17.24 -9.36 -3.72
CA LYS A 195 -17.85 -10.00 -4.90
C LYS A 195 -18.47 -11.35 -4.59
N ASP A 196 -18.07 -12.00 -3.49
CA ASP A 196 -18.69 -13.24 -3.03
C ASP A 196 -20.03 -12.94 -2.36
N LYS A 197 -21.10 -12.98 -3.16
CA LYS A 197 -22.45 -12.68 -2.69
C LYS A 197 -22.98 -13.71 -1.70
N SER A 198 -22.49 -14.95 -1.76
CA SER A 198 -22.90 -16.00 -0.81
C SER A 198 -22.36 -15.70 0.57
N LEU A 199 -21.06 -15.41 0.67
CA LEU A 199 -20.41 -15.04 1.92
C LEU A 199 -21.02 -13.79 2.54
N VAL A 200 -21.23 -12.74 1.73
CA VAL A 200 -21.84 -11.49 2.22
C VAL A 200 -23.26 -11.74 2.73
N LYS A 201 -24.04 -12.58 2.05
CA LYS A 201 -25.40 -12.93 2.50
C LYS A 201 -25.36 -13.69 3.83
N GLN A 202 -24.45 -14.66 3.98
CA GLN A 202 -24.29 -15.44 5.21
C GLN A 202 -23.97 -14.55 6.42
N LEU A 203 -23.14 -13.53 6.22
CA LEU A 203 -22.68 -12.62 7.28
C LEU A 203 -23.52 -11.34 7.41
N SER A 204 -24.65 -11.25 6.71
CA SER A 204 -25.46 -10.02 6.62
C SER A 204 -26.13 -9.60 7.94
N HIS A 205 -26.14 -10.46 8.95
CA HIS A 205 -26.60 -10.14 10.30
C HIS A 205 -25.60 -9.26 11.08
N TYR A 206 -24.35 -9.14 10.61
CA TYR A 206 -23.39 -8.16 11.10
C TYR A 206 -23.40 -6.91 10.20
N PRO A 207 -23.25 -5.70 10.76
CA PRO A 207 -23.02 -4.51 9.95
C PRO A 207 -21.71 -4.67 9.17
N TYR A 208 -21.72 -4.28 7.89
CA TYR A 208 -20.54 -4.40 7.03
C TYR A 208 -20.34 -3.22 6.08
N THR A 209 -19.10 -3.04 5.65
CA THR A 209 -18.69 -2.07 4.63
C THR A 209 -17.51 -2.62 3.81
N SER A 210 -16.87 -1.80 2.99
CA SER A 210 -15.71 -2.18 2.18
C SER A 210 -14.68 -1.06 2.02
N ASN A 211 -13.45 -1.45 1.66
CA ASN A 211 -12.34 -0.54 1.37
C ASN A 211 -12.48 0.26 0.05
N THR A 212 -13.68 0.30 -0.51
CA THR A 212 -14.02 1.04 -1.74
C THR A 212 -14.90 2.27 -1.46
N LYS A 213 -15.27 2.48 -0.20
CA LYS A 213 -15.94 3.71 0.26
C LYS A 213 -14.92 4.84 0.41
N ASP A 214 -15.40 6.06 0.63
CA ASP A 214 -14.55 7.17 1.01
C ASP A 214 -13.93 6.94 2.41
N LEU A 215 -12.85 7.68 2.69
CA LEU A 215 -12.08 7.53 3.92
C LEU A 215 -12.93 7.84 5.15
N GLU A 216 -13.75 8.90 5.10
CA GLU A 216 -14.54 9.33 6.24
C GLU A 216 -15.58 8.32 6.66
N SER A 217 -16.33 7.79 5.70
CA SER A 217 -17.29 6.71 5.92
C SER A 217 -16.63 5.47 6.50
N LEU A 218 -15.45 5.07 6.01
CA LEU A 218 -14.79 3.86 6.49
C LEU A 218 -14.23 4.04 7.90
N VAL A 219 -13.55 5.15 8.20
CA VAL A 219 -13.01 5.42 9.53
C VAL A 219 -14.14 5.63 10.55
N SER A 220 -15.25 6.27 10.15
CA SER A 220 -16.45 6.36 10.98
C SER A 220 -17.06 4.99 11.30
N PHE A 221 -17.12 4.08 10.32
CA PHE A 221 -17.57 2.71 10.54
C PHE A 221 -16.65 1.95 11.51
N ILE A 222 -15.33 2.09 11.36
CA ILE A 222 -14.35 1.53 12.31
C ILE A 222 -14.59 2.11 13.70
N GLY A 223 -14.74 3.43 13.81
CA GLY A 223 -14.94 4.15 15.07
C GLY A 223 -16.18 3.69 15.84
N LYS A 224 -17.25 3.31 15.13
CA LYS A 224 -18.49 2.75 15.71
C LYS A 224 -18.35 1.31 16.19
N SER A 225 -17.34 0.58 15.74
CA SER A 225 -17.18 -0.85 16.04
C SER A 225 -16.28 -1.07 17.26
N GLU A 226 -16.67 -1.96 18.17
CA GLU A 226 -15.76 -2.44 19.23
C GLU A 226 -14.70 -3.38 18.64
N THR A 227 -15.14 -4.34 17.82
CA THR A 227 -14.28 -5.30 17.12
C THR A 227 -14.44 -5.16 15.61
N VAL A 228 -13.32 -5.03 14.90
CA VAL A 228 -13.28 -5.02 13.44
C VAL A 228 -12.77 -6.35 12.92
N VAL A 229 -13.54 -6.98 12.03
CA VAL A 229 -13.14 -8.20 11.32
C VAL A 229 -12.90 -7.86 9.86
N THR A 230 -11.71 -8.15 9.32
CA THR A 230 -11.36 -7.68 7.98
C THR A 230 -10.29 -8.50 7.26
N ASP A 231 -10.42 -8.59 5.94
CA ASP A 231 -9.37 -9.07 5.03
C ASP A 231 -8.67 -7.91 4.28
N SER A 232 -8.79 -6.68 4.78
CA SER A 232 -8.11 -5.50 4.27
C SER A 232 -7.01 -5.03 5.23
N TYR A 233 -5.79 -4.89 4.73
CA TYR A 233 -4.65 -4.41 5.53
C TYR A 233 -4.88 -3.00 6.07
N HIS A 234 -5.40 -2.08 5.24
CA HIS A 234 -5.61 -0.71 5.70
C HIS A 234 -6.77 -0.60 6.68
N ALA A 235 -7.80 -1.45 6.56
CA ALA A 235 -8.86 -1.51 7.56
C ALA A 235 -8.33 -2.06 8.90
N MET A 236 -7.50 -3.11 8.86
CA MET A 236 -6.82 -3.64 10.04
C MET A 236 -5.95 -2.56 10.69
N TYR A 237 -5.12 -1.89 9.91
CA TYR A 237 -4.23 -0.84 10.38
C TYR A 237 -4.99 0.32 11.02
N TRP A 238 -5.97 0.89 10.32
CA TRP A 238 -6.76 2.01 10.82
C TRP A 238 -7.60 1.67 12.04
N ALA A 239 -8.07 0.42 12.15
CA ALA A 239 -8.73 -0.07 13.36
C ALA A 239 -7.77 -0.14 14.56
N MET A 240 -6.51 -0.53 14.35
CA MET A 240 -5.49 -0.49 15.41
C MET A 240 -5.13 0.94 15.81
N LEU A 241 -5.07 1.89 14.86
CA LEU A 241 -4.86 3.31 15.16
C LEU A 241 -5.98 3.90 16.04
N LEU A 242 -7.22 3.41 15.88
CA LEU A 242 -8.38 3.80 16.68
C LEU A 242 -8.60 2.90 17.92
N GLU A 243 -7.58 2.12 18.30
CA GLU A 243 -7.58 1.25 19.49
C GLU A 243 -8.78 0.28 19.54
N LYS A 244 -9.15 -0.27 18.38
CA LYS A 244 -10.19 -1.31 18.28
C LYS A 244 -9.58 -2.71 18.43
N LYS A 245 -10.40 -3.68 18.86
CA LYS A 245 -10.04 -5.10 18.70
C LYS A 245 -10.04 -5.42 17.21
N VAL A 246 -9.05 -6.14 16.73
CA VAL A 246 -8.94 -6.46 15.29
C VAL A 246 -8.75 -7.95 15.05
N ILE A 247 -9.65 -8.53 14.28
CA ILE A 247 -9.52 -9.90 13.76
C ILE A 247 -9.22 -9.81 12.25
N ALA A 248 -8.00 -10.16 11.88
CA ALA A 248 -7.57 -10.22 10.49
C ALA A 248 -7.93 -11.57 9.86
N ILE A 249 -8.42 -11.52 8.63
CA ILE A 249 -8.65 -12.66 7.74
C ILE A 249 -7.58 -12.62 6.65
N PRO A 250 -6.44 -13.33 6.81
CA PRO A 250 -5.29 -13.13 5.93
C PRO A 250 -5.54 -13.56 4.49
N ASN A 251 -5.30 -12.66 3.53
CA ASN A 251 -5.33 -12.96 2.09
C ASN A 251 -3.97 -12.77 1.38
N SER A 252 -2.95 -12.36 2.12
CA SER A 252 -1.57 -12.28 1.65
C SER A 252 -0.60 -12.22 2.83
N THR A 253 0.71 -12.24 2.56
CA THR A 253 1.74 -12.21 3.60
C THR A 253 1.73 -10.92 4.43
N LYS A 254 1.20 -9.81 3.91
CA LYS A 254 1.19 -8.47 4.54
C LYS A 254 0.58 -8.40 5.95
N PHE A 255 -0.18 -9.41 6.36
CA PHE A 255 -0.86 -9.45 7.65
C PHE A 255 0.01 -9.98 8.79
N PHE A 256 1.04 -10.76 8.47
CA PHE A 256 1.79 -11.51 9.47
C PHE A 256 2.97 -10.72 10.08
N ASP A 257 3.43 -9.68 9.37
CA ASP A 257 4.60 -8.89 9.76
C ASP A 257 4.20 -7.52 10.35
N PHE A 258 3.05 -7.46 11.02
CA PHE A 258 2.64 -6.27 11.75
C PHE A 258 3.28 -6.28 13.15
N LYS A 259 3.74 -5.12 13.66
CA LYS A 259 4.29 -5.05 15.02
C LYS A 259 3.26 -5.51 16.07
N TYR A 260 2.04 -5.03 15.91
CA TYR A 260 0.90 -5.39 16.75
C TYR A 260 0.07 -6.48 16.08
N GLN A 261 0.07 -7.67 16.67
CA GLN A 261 -0.56 -8.83 16.03
C GLN A 261 -2.08 -8.83 16.27
N PRO A 262 -2.91 -8.85 15.21
CA PRO A 262 -4.35 -9.01 15.35
C PRO A 262 -4.69 -10.44 15.78
N GLY A 263 -5.95 -10.70 16.15
CA GLY A 263 -6.47 -12.06 16.13
C GLY A 263 -6.50 -12.56 14.68
N PHE A 264 -6.03 -13.78 14.41
CA PHE A 264 -6.11 -14.38 13.07
C PHE A 264 -7.24 -15.39 12.99
N SER A 265 -8.07 -15.30 11.96
CA SER A 265 -9.15 -16.27 11.73
C SER A 265 -9.56 -16.38 10.26
N THR A 266 -10.65 -17.09 10.03
CA THR A 266 -11.43 -17.16 8.79
C THR A 266 -12.77 -16.43 8.99
N PHE A 267 -13.47 -16.12 7.90
CA PHE A 267 -14.82 -15.58 8.01
C PHE A 267 -15.83 -16.59 8.59
N SER A 268 -15.54 -17.90 8.56
CA SER A 268 -16.39 -18.92 9.18
C SER A 268 -16.19 -19.03 10.69
N ASP A 269 -15.00 -18.67 11.20
CA ASP A 269 -14.60 -19.01 12.58
C ASP A 269 -14.20 -17.79 13.43
N PHE A 270 -14.33 -16.56 12.91
CA PHE A 270 -13.87 -15.36 13.62
C PHE A 270 -14.55 -15.16 14.98
N GLU A 271 -15.78 -15.63 15.16
CA GLU A 271 -16.53 -15.50 16.43
C GLU A 271 -15.76 -16.12 17.61
N SER A 272 -15.01 -17.20 17.35
CA SER A 272 -14.15 -17.86 18.34
C SER A 272 -12.97 -16.99 18.84
N GLN A 273 -12.67 -15.89 18.14
CA GLN A 273 -11.58 -14.96 18.44
C GLN A 273 -12.04 -13.66 19.10
N LEU A 274 -13.35 -13.39 19.18
CA LEU A 274 -13.91 -12.13 19.72
C LEU A 274 -13.42 -11.83 21.14
N LYS A 275 -13.37 -12.86 22.00
CA LYS A 275 -12.92 -12.74 23.39
C LYS A 275 -11.40 -12.84 23.58
N LYS A 276 -10.67 -13.35 22.59
CA LYS A 276 -9.22 -13.61 22.67
C LYS A 276 -8.37 -12.47 22.13
N THR A 277 -8.97 -11.64 21.28
CA THR A 277 -8.28 -10.54 20.61
C THR A 277 -8.08 -9.38 21.57
N GLN A 278 -6.84 -8.91 21.68
CA GLN A 278 -6.48 -7.77 22.53
C GLN A 278 -6.57 -6.43 21.77
N VAL A 279 -6.69 -5.36 22.55
CA VAL A 279 -6.54 -3.97 22.10
C VAL A 279 -5.10 -3.54 22.35
N TYR A 280 -4.56 -2.73 21.45
CA TYR A 280 -3.27 -2.07 21.63
C TYR A 280 -3.50 -0.57 21.74
N THR A 281 -2.88 0.07 22.73
CA THR A 281 -3.00 1.51 22.98
C THR A 281 -1.75 2.25 22.50
N GLY A 282 -1.89 3.54 22.20
CA GLY A 282 -0.77 4.41 21.78
C GLY A 282 -0.21 4.11 20.38
N VAL A 283 -0.85 3.23 19.62
CA VAL A 283 -0.40 2.82 18.28
C VAL A 283 -0.33 4.02 17.33
N LEU A 284 -1.31 4.92 17.39
CA LEU A 284 -1.36 6.13 16.56
C LEU A 284 -0.13 7.01 16.77
N GLU A 285 0.16 7.36 18.02
CA GLU A 285 1.27 8.25 18.36
C GLU A 285 2.63 7.63 18.06
N GLU A 286 2.80 6.32 18.28
CA GLU A 286 4.01 5.61 17.84
C GLU A 286 4.17 5.71 16.32
N CYS A 287 3.11 5.43 15.55
CA CYS A 287 3.17 5.45 14.09
C CYS A 287 3.47 6.84 13.53
N ARG A 288 2.93 7.88 14.16
CA ARG A 288 3.20 9.29 13.83
C ARG A 288 4.66 9.62 14.11
N THR A 289 5.15 9.33 15.32
CA THR A 289 6.55 9.56 15.71
C THR A 289 7.53 8.88 14.77
N LEU A 290 7.29 7.61 14.41
CA LEU A 290 8.13 6.88 13.46
C LEU A 290 8.15 7.51 12.07
N ASN A 291 7.01 8.02 11.58
CA ASN A 291 6.96 8.68 10.27
C ASN A 291 7.64 10.06 10.29
N LEU A 292 7.50 10.83 11.36
CA LEU A 292 8.16 12.13 11.52
C LEU A 292 9.69 11.98 11.64
N ASN A 293 10.16 11.04 12.45
CA ASN A 293 11.61 10.78 12.55
C ASN A 293 12.19 10.26 11.22
N PHE A 294 11.41 9.48 10.47
CA PHE A 294 11.84 9.02 9.16
C PHE A 294 11.84 10.15 8.12
N SER A 295 10.89 11.10 8.18
CA SER A 295 10.85 12.23 7.25
C SER A 295 12.08 13.11 7.37
N GLU A 296 12.61 13.36 8.57
CA GLU A 296 13.85 14.12 8.76
C GLU A 296 15.02 13.50 7.97
N ARG A 297 15.18 12.18 8.04
CA ARG A 297 16.21 11.45 7.28
C ARG A 297 16.00 11.57 5.77
N VAL A 298 14.75 11.52 5.33
CA VAL A 298 14.39 11.66 3.91
C VAL A 298 14.67 13.07 3.41
N PHE A 299 14.27 14.10 4.15
CA PHE A 299 14.47 15.50 3.78
C PHE A 299 15.95 15.85 3.72
N ASN A 300 16.73 15.42 4.71
CA ASN A 300 18.19 15.54 4.70
C ASN A 300 18.82 14.85 3.48
N TYR A 301 18.36 13.64 3.12
CA TYR A 301 18.89 12.93 1.95
C TYR A 301 18.52 13.60 0.63
N LEU A 302 17.31 14.16 0.54
CA LEU A 302 16.80 14.81 -0.66
C LEU A 302 17.22 16.28 -0.78
N ASN A 303 17.76 16.89 0.28
CA ASN A 303 18.05 18.32 0.42
C ASN A 303 16.78 19.18 0.24
N VAL A 304 15.74 18.84 0.99
CA VAL A 304 14.43 19.54 1.01
C VAL A 304 14.23 20.18 2.37
#